data_AF-A0A661N4I5-F1
#
_entry.id   AF-A0A661N4I5-F1
#
_cell.length_a   1.000
_cell.length_b   1.000
_cell.length_c   1.000
_cell.angle_alpha   90.00
_cell.angle_beta   90.00
_cell.angle_gamma   90.00
#
_symmetry.space_group_name_H-M   'P 1'
#
loop_
_entity.id
_entity.type
_entity.pdbx_description
1 polymer ?
#
loop_
_entity_poly.entity_id
_entity_poly.type
_entity_poly.pdbx_seq_one_letter_code
_entity_poly.pdbx_strand_id
1 'polypeptide(L)'
;IIDDRALCEFKGVKSLEVGETAGPGAIQPNVRRVWKVFGVGSDRRKILVCREVDTNLDGLKDVVRTYNDEGQSKEERADTNFDGKIDTWNYFAKGRLSEVRLDKNHDGEPDEWKIFIGGDLSRVKRDTNFDTKPDVWEMYRKGRLERMGVDVDGDERVDRWDHDTDWRRETEQAEEKKRELEEEKKKEEMDRRRREAQEEAEG
;
A
#
# COMPACT_ATOMS: atom_id res chain seq x y z
N ILE A 1 7.06 -35.93 -3.79
CA ILE A 1 6.81 -34.48 -4.00
C ILE A 1 7.55 -33.79 -2.87
N ILE A 2 8.59 -33.01 -3.18
CA ILE A 2 9.28 -32.19 -2.19
C ILE A 2 8.27 -31.10 -1.77
N ASP A 3 8.12 -30.88 -0.47
CA ASP A 3 7.22 -29.85 0.04
C ASP A 3 7.88 -28.48 -0.13
N ASP A 4 7.40 -27.71 -1.11
CA ASP A 4 7.89 -26.36 -1.45
C ASP A 4 7.23 -25.26 -0.62
N ARG A 5 6.48 -25.66 0.44
CA ARG A 5 5.71 -24.77 1.32
C ARG A 5 4.84 -23.78 0.54
N ALA A 6 4.12 -24.30 -0.48
CA ALA A 6 3.18 -23.52 -1.28
C ALA A 6 2.31 -22.58 -0.41
N LEU A 7 2.31 -21.30 -0.77
CA LEU A 7 1.58 -20.23 -0.09
C LEU A 7 0.23 -19.94 -0.76
N CYS A 8 0.07 -20.35 -2.02
CA CYS A 8 -1.21 -20.35 -2.71
C CYS A 8 -2.08 -21.54 -2.27
N GLU A 9 -3.36 -21.26 -1.98
CA GLU A 9 -4.36 -22.30 -1.69
C GLU A 9 -4.98 -22.83 -2.99
N PHE A 10 -4.51 -23.98 -3.49
CA PHE A 10 -5.04 -24.59 -4.72
C PHE A 10 -5.29 -26.10 -4.63
N LYS A 11 -4.66 -26.79 -3.67
CA LYS A 11 -4.71 -28.25 -3.56
C LYS A 11 -6.15 -28.71 -3.34
N GLY A 12 -6.66 -29.57 -4.22
CA GLY A 12 -8.01 -30.16 -4.10
C GLY A 12 -9.17 -29.31 -4.63
N VAL A 13 -8.92 -28.10 -5.16
CA VAL A 13 -9.98 -27.20 -5.63
C VAL A 13 -10.20 -27.34 -7.13
N LYS A 14 -11.30 -27.99 -7.55
CA LYS A 14 -11.60 -28.30 -8.96
C LYS A 14 -11.81 -27.08 -9.86
N SER A 15 -12.24 -25.95 -9.30
CA SER A 15 -12.47 -24.71 -10.05
C SER A 15 -11.19 -23.91 -10.29
N LEU A 16 -10.05 -24.40 -9.80
CA LEU A 16 -8.75 -23.77 -9.95
C LEU A 16 -7.89 -24.55 -10.95
N GLU A 17 -7.16 -23.79 -11.75
CA GLU A 17 -6.13 -24.32 -12.63
C GLU A 17 -4.77 -23.80 -12.20
N VAL A 18 -3.77 -24.67 -12.26
CA VAL A 18 -2.41 -24.38 -11.81
C VAL A 18 -1.47 -24.49 -12.99
N GLY A 19 -0.53 -23.57 -13.09
CA GLY A 19 0.53 -23.58 -14.08
C GLY A 19 1.83 -23.16 -13.45
N GLU A 20 2.88 -23.90 -13.77
CA GLU A 20 4.22 -23.69 -13.23
C GLU A 20 5.18 -23.40 -14.36
N THR A 21 6.09 -22.46 -14.14
CA THR A 21 7.08 -22.03 -15.12
C THR A 21 8.42 -21.83 -14.45
N ALA A 22 9.50 -22.24 -15.12
CA ALA A 22 10.85 -21.84 -14.74
C ALA A 22 11.12 -20.41 -15.24
N GLY A 23 11.51 -19.53 -14.32
CA GLY A 23 12.02 -18.20 -14.62
C GLY A 23 13.50 -18.23 -15.03
N PRO A 24 14.10 -17.07 -15.32
CA PRO A 24 15.52 -16.98 -15.63
C PRO A 24 16.40 -17.61 -14.53
N GLY A 25 17.37 -18.43 -14.92
CA GLY A 25 18.29 -19.09 -14.00
C GLY A 25 17.75 -20.36 -13.32
N ALA A 26 16.44 -20.61 -13.37
CA ALA A 26 15.83 -21.79 -12.75
C ALA A 26 15.87 -23.01 -13.68
N ILE A 27 16.37 -24.13 -13.18
CA ILE A 27 16.33 -25.43 -13.88
C ILE A 27 14.95 -26.10 -13.72
N GLN A 28 14.32 -25.90 -12.56
CA GLN A 28 12.99 -26.41 -12.22
C GLN A 28 11.98 -25.26 -12.12
N PRO A 29 10.66 -25.53 -12.20
CA PRO A 29 9.65 -24.48 -12.06
C PRO A 29 9.70 -23.79 -10.69
N ASN A 30 10.05 -22.51 -10.66
CA ASN A 30 10.12 -21.70 -9.44
C ASN A 30 8.93 -20.74 -9.32
N VAL A 31 8.19 -20.48 -10.41
CA VAL A 31 6.99 -19.63 -10.41
C VAL A 31 5.74 -20.49 -10.56
N ARG A 32 4.78 -20.35 -9.64
CA ARG A 32 3.45 -20.95 -9.73
C ARG A 32 2.38 -19.86 -9.89
N ARG A 33 1.40 -20.14 -10.75
CA ARG A 33 0.22 -19.30 -10.96
C ARG A 33 -1.02 -20.16 -10.82
N VAL A 34 -2.02 -19.62 -10.13
CA VAL A 34 -3.31 -20.26 -9.87
C VAL A 34 -4.40 -19.36 -10.44
N TRP A 35 -5.22 -19.93 -11.31
CA TRP A 35 -6.33 -19.24 -11.96
C TRP A 35 -7.66 -19.82 -11.53
N LYS A 36 -8.63 -18.95 -11.26
CA LYS A 36 -10.04 -19.33 -11.15
C LYS A 36 -10.67 -19.31 -12.53
N VAL A 37 -11.34 -20.39 -12.87
CA VAL A 37 -11.94 -20.60 -14.19
C VAL A 37 -13.43 -20.30 -14.10
N PHE A 38 -13.93 -19.52 -15.05
CA PHE A 38 -15.35 -19.23 -15.19
C PHE A 38 -15.81 -19.62 -16.59
N GLY A 39 -17.07 -20.04 -16.71
CA GLY A 39 -17.66 -20.46 -17.98
C GLY A 39 -17.18 -21.84 -18.45
N VAL A 40 -17.70 -22.27 -19.59
CA VAL A 40 -17.38 -23.55 -20.24
C VAL A 40 -17.27 -23.34 -21.75
N GLY A 41 -16.53 -24.20 -22.44
CA GLY A 41 -16.39 -24.12 -23.90
C GLY A 41 -15.76 -22.80 -24.37
N SER A 42 -16.45 -22.10 -25.28
CA SER A 42 -15.99 -20.85 -25.89
C SER A 42 -16.02 -19.63 -24.95
N ASP A 43 -16.87 -19.65 -23.92
CA ASP A 43 -17.00 -18.53 -22.96
C ASP A 43 -16.06 -18.68 -21.75
N ARG A 44 -15.13 -19.65 -21.83
CA ARG A 44 -14.20 -19.94 -20.74
C ARG A 44 -13.21 -18.78 -20.56
N ARG A 45 -13.24 -18.16 -19.39
CA ARG A 45 -12.29 -17.13 -18.97
C ARG A 45 -11.54 -17.56 -17.71
N LYS A 46 -10.29 -17.09 -17.58
CA LYS A 46 -9.44 -17.34 -16.43
C LYS A 46 -9.09 -16.03 -15.74
N ILE A 47 -9.21 -16.00 -14.43
CA ILE A 47 -8.80 -14.86 -13.60
C ILE A 47 -7.67 -15.36 -12.70
N LEU A 48 -6.51 -14.70 -12.76
CA LEU A 48 -5.40 -15.02 -11.88
C LEU A 48 -5.84 -14.70 -10.45
N VAL A 49 -5.75 -15.66 -9.53
CA VAL A 49 -6.13 -15.47 -8.12
C VAL A 49 -4.95 -15.57 -7.17
N CYS A 50 -3.89 -16.27 -7.58
CA CYS A 50 -2.65 -16.35 -6.81
C CYS A 50 -1.44 -16.53 -7.72
N ARG A 51 -0.33 -15.90 -7.38
CA ARG A 51 0.99 -16.11 -7.98
C ARG A 51 2.01 -16.19 -6.86
N GLU A 52 2.86 -17.19 -6.90
CA GLU A 52 3.96 -17.35 -5.97
C GLU A 52 5.27 -17.67 -6.69
N VAL A 53 6.39 -17.29 -6.07
CA VAL A 53 7.72 -17.34 -6.67
C VAL A 53 8.74 -17.71 -5.61
N ASP A 54 9.57 -18.69 -5.96
CA ASP A 54 10.88 -18.93 -5.36
C ASP A 54 11.90 -18.07 -6.13
N THR A 55 12.46 -17.05 -5.47
CA THR A 55 13.32 -16.03 -6.04
C THR A 55 14.81 -16.30 -5.85
N ASN A 56 15.18 -17.02 -4.78
CA ASN A 56 16.57 -17.40 -4.50
C ASN A 56 16.93 -18.83 -5.00
N LEU A 57 15.94 -19.59 -5.47
CA LEU A 57 16.02 -20.96 -5.99
C LEU A 57 16.41 -22.02 -4.93
N ASP A 58 16.06 -21.79 -3.67
CA ASP A 58 16.30 -22.74 -2.58
C ASP A 58 15.21 -23.83 -2.45
N GLY A 59 14.13 -23.70 -3.22
CA GLY A 59 12.99 -24.62 -3.24
C GLY A 59 11.79 -24.18 -2.40
N LEU A 60 11.87 -23.08 -1.65
CA LEU A 60 10.77 -22.47 -0.90
C LEU A 60 10.20 -21.27 -1.67
N LYS A 61 8.92 -20.98 -1.46
CA LYS A 61 8.28 -19.79 -2.06
C LYS A 61 8.54 -18.56 -1.20
N ASP A 62 9.29 -17.61 -1.76
CA ASP A 62 9.63 -16.35 -1.10
C ASP A 62 8.50 -15.33 -1.20
N VAL A 63 7.90 -15.17 -2.38
CA VAL A 63 6.91 -14.13 -2.65
C VAL A 63 5.60 -14.76 -3.08
N VAL A 64 4.50 -14.38 -2.44
CA VAL A 64 3.13 -14.73 -2.86
C VAL A 64 2.28 -13.48 -3.01
N ARG A 65 1.56 -13.37 -4.12
CA ARG A 65 0.59 -12.31 -4.38
C ARG A 65 -0.78 -12.90 -4.72
N THR A 66 -1.81 -12.42 -4.05
CA THR A 66 -3.21 -12.77 -4.29
C THR A 66 -3.96 -11.65 -5.00
N TYR A 67 -5.03 -12.01 -5.69
CA TYR A 67 -5.82 -11.10 -6.52
C TYR A 67 -7.31 -11.30 -6.25
N ASN A 68 -8.11 -10.25 -6.44
CA ASN A 68 -9.57 -10.32 -6.33
C ASN A 68 -10.21 -10.92 -7.60
N ASP A 69 -11.54 -11.09 -7.60
CA ASP A 69 -12.29 -11.61 -8.76
C ASP A 69 -12.26 -10.66 -9.98
N GLU A 70 -11.74 -9.44 -9.86
CA GLU A 70 -11.48 -8.52 -10.98
C GLU A 70 -10.03 -8.63 -11.52
N GLY A 71 -9.19 -9.47 -10.91
CA GLY A 71 -7.78 -9.61 -11.24
C GLY A 71 -6.88 -8.50 -10.70
N GLN A 72 -7.37 -7.66 -9.80
CA GLN A 72 -6.58 -6.62 -9.13
C GLN A 72 -5.83 -7.22 -7.94
N SER A 73 -4.61 -6.75 -7.69
CA SER A 73 -3.85 -7.16 -6.50
C SER A 73 -4.62 -6.87 -5.22
N LYS A 74 -4.62 -7.84 -4.30
CA LYS A 74 -5.27 -7.75 -2.98
C LYS A 74 -4.23 -7.70 -1.87
N GLU A 75 -3.28 -8.62 -1.91
CA GLU A 75 -2.25 -8.79 -0.89
C GLU A 75 -1.01 -9.40 -1.52
N GLU A 76 0.17 -8.97 -1.08
CA GLU A 76 1.44 -9.64 -1.34
C GLU A 76 2.17 -9.87 -0.02
N ARG A 77 2.74 -11.06 0.13
CA ARG A 77 3.57 -11.46 1.27
C ARG A 77 4.93 -11.86 0.74
N ALA A 78 5.99 -11.46 1.42
CA ALA A 78 7.35 -11.76 1.03
C ALA A 78 8.20 -12.17 2.24
N ASP A 79 8.99 -13.22 2.04
CA ASP A 79 10.20 -13.54 2.78
C ASP A 79 11.36 -12.83 2.06
N THR A 80 11.89 -11.76 2.66
CA THR A 80 12.92 -10.93 2.05
C THR A 80 14.33 -11.29 2.51
N ASN A 81 14.44 -12.07 3.59
CA ASN A 81 15.72 -12.53 4.15
C ASN A 81 16.01 -14.01 3.84
N PHE A 82 15.06 -14.73 3.26
CA PHE A 82 15.11 -16.13 2.86
C PHE A 82 15.29 -17.11 4.03
N ASP A 83 14.69 -16.84 5.18
CA ASP A 83 14.71 -17.73 6.35
C ASP A 83 13.53 -18.72 6.39
N GLY A 84 12.62 -18.63 5.42
CA GLY A 84 11.41 -19.44 5.29
C GLY A 84 10.20 -18.90 6.04
N LYS A 85 10.27 -17.68 6.59
CA LYS A 85 9.16 -16.95 7.20
C LYS A 85 8.89 -15.64 6.46
N ILE A 86 7.62 -15.25 6.42
CA ILE A 86 7.23 -13.97 5.83
C ILE A 86 7.60 -12.84 6.78
N ASP A 87 8.29 -11.83 6.27
CA ASP A 87 8.65 -10.62 7.02
C ASP A 87 7.97 -9.34 6.48
N THR A 88 7.34 -9.43 5.31
CA THR A 88 6.75 -8.27 4.63
C THR A 88 5.34 -8.59 4.14
N TRP A 89 4.37 -7.70 4.42
CA TRP A 89 2.99 -7.78 3.94
C TRP A 89 2.58 -6.47 3.28
N ASN A 90 2.24 -6.51 1.99
CA ASN A 90 1.71 -5.40 1.22
C ASN A 90 0.22 -5.61 0.95
N TYR A 91 -0.63 -4.70 1.40
CA TYR A 91 -2.06 -4.72 1.13
C TYR A 91 -2.45 -3.68 0.09
N PHE A 92 -3.39 -4.07 -0.77
CA PHE A 92 -3.84 -3.24 -1.89
C PHE A 92 -5.35 -3.01 -1.81
N ALA A 93 -5.77 -1.76 -2.00
CA ALA A 93 -7.17 -1.37 -2.14
C ALA A 93 -7.40 -0.81 -3.55
N LYS A 94 -8.32 -1.42 -4.30
CA LYS A 94 -8.63 -1.04 -5.69
C LYS A 94 -7.38 -1.00 -6.59
N GLY A 95 -6.48 -1.97 -6.40
CA GLY A 95 -5.21 -2.09 -7.12
C GLY A 95 -4.11 -1.10 -6.73
N ARG A 96 -4.30 -0.28 -5.69
CA ARG A 96 -3.28 0.66 -5.17
C ARG A 96 -2.81 0.22 -3.78
N LEU A 97 -1.53 0.43 -3.48
CA LEU A 97 -0.97 0.14 -2.16
C LEU A 97 -1.72 0.96 -1.10
N SER A 98 -2.23 0.29 -0.08
CA SER A 98 -2.98 0.91 1.03
C SER A 98 -2.27 0.73 2.36
N GLU A 99 -1.55 -0.38 2.55
CA GLU A 99 -0.84 -0.67 3.79
C GLU A 99 0.40 -1.54 3.51
N VAL A 100 1.47 -1.32 4.26
CA VAL A 100 2.65 -2.18 4.31
C VAL A 100 2.91 -2.52 5.77
N ARG A 101 3.14 -3.80 6.07
CA ARG A 101 3.59 -4.28 7.37
C ARG A 101 4.97 -4.92 7.22
N LEU A 102 5.85 -4.67 8.18
CA LEU A 102 7.22 -5.17 8.19
C LEU A 102 7.53 -5.76 9.56
N ASP A 103 8.12 -6.95 9.55
CA ASP A 103 8.80 -7.60 10.66
C ASP A 103 10.32 -7.46 10.44
N LYS A 104 10.93 -6.51 11.13
CA LYS A 104 12.34 -6.15 11.10
C LYS A 104 13.18 -6.93 12.11
N ASN A 105 12.56 -7.50 13.15
CA ASN A 105 13.27 -8.26 14.17
C ASN A 105 13.23 -9.79 13.90
N HIS A 106 12.43 -10.21 12.93
CA HIS A 106 12.23 -11.57 12.44
C HIS A 106 11.62 -12.53 13.49
N ASP A 107 10.78 -12.00 14.39
CA ASP A 107 10.06 -12.79 15.38
C ASP A 107 8.76 -13.41 14.85
N GLY A 108 8.30 -13.00 13.66
CA GLY A 108 7.09 -13.45 12.99
C GLY A 108 5.89 -12.52 13.16
N GLU A 109 6.01 -11.46 13.95
CA GLU A 109 5.01 -10.42 14.13
C GLU A 109 5.52 -9.09 13.52
N PRO A 110 4.66 -8.29 12.86
CA PRO A 110 5.10 -7.00 12.34
C PRO A 110 5.41 -6.00 13.45
N ASP A 111 6.49 -5.22 13.28
CA ASP A 111 6.83 -4.08 14.13
C ASP A 111 6.61 -2.71 13.46
N GLU A 112 6.40 -2.65 12.14
CA GLU A 112 6.16 -1.39 11.43
C GLU A 112 4.96 -1.48 10.48
N TRP A 113 4.03 -0.52 10.58
CA TRP A 113 2.86 -0.41 9.70
C TRP A 113 2.86 0.94 9.00
N LYS A 114 2.93 0.95 7.66
CA LYS A 114 2.81 2.15 6.82
C LYS A 114 1.47 2.16 6.14
N ILE A 115 0.74 3.27 6.22
CA ILE A 115 -0.59 3.43 5.64
C ILE A 115 -0.55 4.52 4.58
N PHE A 116 -1.14 4.21 3.43
CA PHE A 116 -1.14 5.04 2.24
C PHE A 116 -2.56 5.49 1.91
N ILE A 117 -2.75 6.78 1.64
CA ILE A 117 -4.02 7.37 1.21
C ILE A 117 -3.80 8.07 -0.12
N GLY A 118 -4.55 7.67 -1.15
CA GLY A 118 -4.39 8.23 -2.50
C GLY A 118 -3.08 7.85 -3.20
N GLY A 119 -2.23 7.01 -2.58
CA GLY A 119 -0.88 6.68 -3.03
C GLY A 119 0.22 7.35 -2.21
N ASP A 120 -0.12 8.33 -1.37
CA ASP A 120 0.82 9.05 -0.52
C ASP A 120 0.90 8.42 0.87
N LEU A 121 2.09 8.38 1.46
CA LEU A 121 2.30 7.96 2.84
C LEU A 121 1.55 8.94 3.76
N SER A 122 0.63 8.41 4.57
CA SER A 122 -0.20 9.19 5.47
C SER A 122 0.12 8.93 6.94
N ARG A 123 0.40 7.68 7.31
CA ARG A 123 0.71 7.32 8.69
C ARG A 123 1.73 6.19 8.75
N VAL A 124 2.63 6.24 9.72
CA VAL A 124 3.46 5.11 10.14
C VAL A 124 3.13 4.80 11.60
N LYS A 125 3.04 3.52 11.94
CA LYS A 125 3.06 3.04 13.32
C LYS A 125 4.29 2.18 13.52
N ARG A 126 4.92 2.25 14.69
CA ARG A 126 6.00 1.34 15.06
C ARG A 126 5.79 0.78 16.45
N ASP A 127 6.14 -0.48 16.60
CA ASP A 127 6.42 -1.16 17.86
C ASP A 127 7.95 -1.18 18.02
N THR A 128 8.48 -0.37 18.93
CA THR A 128 9.92 -0.20 19.15
C THR A 128 10.46 -1.07 20.27
N ASN A 129 9.58 -1.65 21.09
CA ASN A 129 9.93 -2.50 22.23
C ASN A 129 9.66 -4.00 21.96
N PHE A 130 9.02 -4.32 20.84
CA PHE A 130 8.68 -5.66 20.35
C PHE A 130 7.72 -6.42 21.26
N ASP A 131 6.72 -5.72 21.81
CA ASP A 131 5.66 -6.30 22.64
C ASP A 131 4.36 -6.60 21.88
N THR A 132 4.39 -6.48 20.54
CA THR A 132 3.29 -6.62 19.57
C THR A 132 2.31 -5.45 19.54
N LYS A 133 2.60 -4.37 20.27
CA LYS A 133 1.76 -3.17 20.33
C LYS A 133 2.56 -1.96 19.85
N PRO A 134 2.02 -1.16 18.92
CA PRO A 134 2.69 0.07 18.53
C PRO A 134 2.77 1.06 19.70
N ASP A 135 3.93 1.68 19.88
CA ASP A 135 4.23 2.74 20.84
C ASP A 135 4.60 4.08 20.15
N VAL A 136 4.79 4.08 18.82
CA VAL A 136 5.09 5.29 18.03
C VAL A 136 4.12 5.47 16.87
N TRP A 137 3.63 6.70 16.67
CA TRP A 137 2.77 7.08 15.56
C TRP A 137 3.30 8.31 14.84
N GLU A 138 3.58 8.19 13.55
CA GLU A 138 4.01 9.28 12.69
C GLU A 138 2.89 9.64 11.72
N MET A 139 2.59 10.93 11.58
CA MET A 139 1.60 11.43 10.63
C MET A 139 2.32 12.22 9.54
N TYR A 140 2.02 11.90 8.29
CA TYR A 140 2.65 12.50 7.12
C TYR A 140 1.64 13.29 6.30
N ARG A 141 2.07 14.43 5.77
CA ARG A 141 1.30 15.26 4.83
C ARG A 141 2.24 15.76 3.74
N LYS A 142 1.86 15.54 2.47
CA LYS A 142 2.67 15.90 1.29
C LYS A 142 4.11 15.36 1.36
N GLY A 143 4.26 14.12 1.86
CA GLY A 143 5.55 13.44 1.97
C GLY A 143 6.48 13.92 3.09
N ARG A 144 6.01 14.82 3.98
CA ARG A 144 6.77 15.27 5.15
C ARG A 144 6.09 14.85 6.45
N LEU A 145 6.90 14.57 7.47
CA LEU A 145 6.43 14.30 8.82
C LEU A 145 5.82 15.59 9.40
N GLU A 146 4.54 15.55 9.74
CA GLU A 146 3.80 16.67 10.35
C GLU A 146 3.87 16.61 11.87
N ARG A 147 3.69 15.41 12.43
CA ARG A 147 3.75 15.15 13.87
C ARG A 147 4.11 13.71 14.17
N MET A 148 4.74 13.51 15.32
CA MET A 148 5.08 12.22 15.90
C MET A 148 4.43 12.12 17.29
N GLY A 149 3.80 10.98 17.55
CA GLY A 149 3.18 10.62 18.81
C GLY A 149 3.96 9.46 19.44
N VAL A 150 4.16 9.51 20.75
CA VAL A 150 4.77 8.41 21.53
C VAL A 150 3.85 8.05 22.70
N ASP A 151 3.63 6.75 22.91
CA ASP A 151 3.05 6.12 24.09
C ASP A 151 4.22 5.69 25.00
N VAL A 152 4.26 6.22 26.21
CA VAL A 152 5.36 6.02 27.17
C VAL A 152 4.95 5.04 28.26
N ASP A 153 3.67 4.92 28.57
CA ASP A 153 3.16 4.08 29.65
C ASP A 153 2.57 2.73 29.19
N GLY A 154 2.46 2.52 27.88
CA GLY A 154 2.06 1.27 27.24
C GLY A 154 0.55 1.03 27.28
N ASP A 155 -0.27 2.08 27.42
CA ASP A 155 -1.73 1.98 27.45
C ASP A 155 -2.39 1.95 26.05
N GLU A 156 -1.58 1.91 24.99
CA GLU A 156 -1.94 1.96 23.56
C GLU A 156 -2.53 3.32 23.13
N ARG A 157 -2.26 4.38 23.90
CA ARG A 157 -2.65 5.76 23.57
C ARG A 157 -1.44 6.67 23.59
N VAL A 158 -1.46 7.65 22.71
CA VAL A 158 -0.36 8.62 22.60
C VAL A 158 -0.39 9.58 23.79
N ASP A 159 0.69 9.58 24.58
CA ASP A 159 0.93 10.51 25.68
C ASP A 159 1.43 11.87 25.20
N ARG A 160 2.36 11.87 24.24
CA ARG A 160 3.06 13.06 23.78
C ARG A 160 3.02 13.17 22.27
N TRP A 161 2.65 14.36 21.77
CA TRP A 161 2.75 14.72 20.36
C TRP A 161 3.81 15.79 20.13
N ASP A 162 4.88 15.44 19.41
CA ASP A 162 5.87 16.37 18.90
C ASP A 162 5.46 16.82 17.49
N HIS A 163 5.29 18.12 17.31
CA HIS A 163 4.92 18.73 16.02
C HIS A 163 6.14 19.39 15.40
N ASP A 164 6.30 19.28 14.07
CA ASP A 164 7.23 20.14 13.35
C ASP A 164 6.62 21.55 13.26
N THR A 165 7.01 22.42 14.21
CA THR A 165 6.44 23.77 14.36
C THR A 165 6.71 24.67 13.16
N ASP A 166 7.84 24.47 12.49
CA ASP A 166 8.25 25.32 11.38
C ASP A 166 7.49 24.94 10.11
N TRP A 167 7.41 23.64 9.82
CA TRP A 167 6.63 23.16 8.68
C TRP A 167 5.13 23.47 8.81
N ARG A 168 4.59 23.41 10.03
CA ARG A 168 3.19 23.79 10.26
C ARG A 168 2.96 25.26 9.89
N ARG A 169 3.81 26.17 10.37
CA ARG A 169 3.74 27.61 10.04
C ARG A 169 3.86 27.85 8.54
N GLU A 170 4.82 27.21 7.88
CA GLU A 170 5.00 27.33 6.43
C GLU A 170 3.77 26.85 5.65
N THR A 171 3.17 25.73 6.08
CA THR A 171 1.99 25.15 5.43
C THR A 171 0.76 26.03 5.61
N GLU A 172 0.53 26.54 6.83
CA GLU A 172 -0.56 27.48 7.13
C GLU A 172 -0.42 28.77 6.31
N GLN A 173 0.78 29.37 6.27
CA GLN A 173 1.06 30.57 5.47
C GLN A 173 0.90 30.33 3.96
N ALA A 174 1.31 29.18 3.45
CA ALA A 174 1.15 28.83 2.05
C ALA A 174 -0.33 28.62 1.67
N GLU A 175 -1.12 28.00 2.57
CA GLU A 175 -2.55 27.81 2.37
C GLU A 175 -3.33 29.13 2.44
N GLU A 176 -2.94 30.04 3.33
CA GLU A 176 -3.51 31.40 3.42
C GLU A 176 -3.21 32.21 2.16
N LYS A 177 -1.93 32.31 1.75
CA LYS A 177 -1.55 32.98 0.49
C LYS A 177 -2.27 32.41 -0.73
N LYS A 178 -2.47 31.09 -0.77
CA LYS A 178 -3.20 30.44 -1.86
C LYS A 178 -4.68 30.86 -1.86
N ARG A 179 -5.32 30.95 -0.69
CA ARG A 179 -6.72 31.42 -0.56
C ARG A 179 -6.86 32.87 -0.97
N GLU A 180 -5.96 33.74 -0.52
CA GLU A 180 -5.94 35.16 -0.89
C GLU A 180 -5.80 35.33 -2.41
N LEU A 181 -4.86 34.59 -3.03
CA LEU A 181 -4.67 34.59 -4.48
C LEU A 181 -5.90 34.07 -5.24
N GLU A 182 -6.57 33.03 -4.73
CA GLU A 182 -7.82 32.52 -5.33
C GLU A 182 -8.97 33.53 -5.20
N GLU A 183 -9.05 34.27 -4.09
CA GLU A 183 -10.03 35.34 -3.90
C GLU A 183 -9.76 36.55 -4.79
N GLU A 184 -8.49 36.95 -4.92
CA GLU A 184 -8.07 38.05 -5.80
C GLU A 184 -8.38 37.71 -7.27
N LYS A 185 -8.01 36.50 -7.73
CA LYS A 185 -8.38 36.03 -9.08
C LYS A 185 -9.88 36.01 -9.32
N LYS A 186 -10.68 35.60 -8.32
CA LYS A 186 -12.15 35.63 -8.42
C LYS A 186 -12.68 37.06 -8.52
N LYS A 187 -12.11 38.01 -7.76
CA LYS A 187 -12.46 39.43 -7.83
C LYS A 187 -12.09 40.03 -9.19
N GLU A 188 -10.87 39.79 -9.67
CA GLU A 188 -10.42 40.24 -11.00
C GLU A 188 -11.30 39.67 -12.11
N GLU A 189 -11.66 38.39 -12.04
CA GLU A 189 -12.55 37.76 -13.01
C GLU A 189 -13.97 38.36 -12.97
N MET A 190 -14.51 38.62 -11.77
CA MET A 190 -15.80 39.30 -11.60
C MET A 190 -15.77 40.72 -12.16
N ASP A 191 -14.71 41.48 -11.87
CA ASP A 191 -14.55 42.85 -12.35
C ASP A 191 -14.39 42.90 -13.87
N ARG A 192 -13.64 41.96 -14.45
CA ARG A 192 -13.53 41.82 -15.92
C ARG A 192 -14.89 41.54 -16.56
N ARG A 193 -15.63 40.55 -16.05
CA ARG A 193 -16.99 40.22 -16.53
C ARG A 193 -17.94 41.40 -16.40
N ARG A 194 -17.81 42.20 -15.34
CA ARG A 194 -18.64 43.39 -15.14
C ARG A 194 -18.31 44.49 -16.17
N ARG A 195 -17.04 44.70 -16.50
CA ARG A 195 -16.62 45.66 -17.54
C ARG A 195 -17.07 45.21 -18.92
N GLU A 196 -16.87 43.94 -19.28
CA GLU A 196 -17.35 43.37 -20.54
C GLU A 196 -18.87 43.55 -20.68
N ALA A 197 -19.65 43.25 -19.64
CA ALA A 197 -21.11 43.46 -19.65
C ALA A 197 -21.52 44.94 -19.74
N GLN A 198 -20.72 45.86 -19.22
CA GLN A 198 -20.97 47.31 -19.36
C GLN A 198 -20.67 47.77 -20.80
N GLU A 199 -19.56 47.33 -21.38
CA GLU A 199 -19.20 47.64 -22.77
C GLU A 199 -20.22 47.07 -23.77
N GLU A 200 -20.72 45.85 -23.55
CA GLU A 200 -21.81 45.26 -24.36
C GLU A 200 -23.14 46.00 -24.22
N ALA A 201 -23.42 46.63 -23.07
CA ALA A 201 -24.64 47.39 -22.85
C ALA A 201 -24.57 48.81 -23.44
N GLU A 202 -23.37 49.35 -23.63
CA GLU A 202 -23.12 50.71 -24.14
C GLU A 202 -22.80 50.76 -25.64
N GLY A 203 -22.44 49.63 -26.27
CA GLY A 203 -22.18 49.50 -27.71
C GLY A 203 -23.38 49.06 -28.53
#